data_AF-A0A842PF68-F1
#
_entry.id   AF-A0A842PF68-F1
#
_cell.length_a   1.000
_cell.length_b   1.000
_cell.length_c   1.000
_cell.angle_alpha   90.00
_cell.angle_beta   90.00
_cell.angle_gamma   90.00
#
_symmetry.space_group_name_H-M   'P 1'
#
loop_
_entity.id
_entity.type
_entity.pdbx_description
1 polymer ?
#
loop_
_entity_poly.entity_id
_entity_poly.type
_entity_poly.pdbx_seq_one_letter_code
_entity_poly.pdbx_strand_id
1 'polypeptide(L)'
;MKLFTIGTSNRSIEEFLSLLEAYRIEAIVDVRRFPRSKHKHFKQENLEASLNRSGIVYHHVTELGGYRKGGYKKYMETEEFEKGLLYVENLASSNRVAIMCAELLFS
;
A
#
# COMPACT_ATOMS: atom_id res chain seq x y z
N MET A 1 4.40 3.64 17.68
CA MET A 1 4.16 3.25 16.28
C MET A 1 2.75 3.62 15.88
N LYS A 2 2.56 4.27 14.72
CA LYS A 2 1.23 4.54 14.14
C LYS A 2 1.23 4.02 12.71
N LEU A 3 0.36 3.06 12.44
CA LEU A 3 0.17 2.43 11.14
C LEU A 3 -1.23 2.78 10.66
N PHE A 4 -1.34 3.24 9.42
CA PHE A 4 -2.59 3.62 8.79
C PHE A 4 -2.92 2.64 7.66
N THR A 5 -4.17 2.66 7.22
CA THR A 5 -4.60 1.95 6.01
C THR A 5 -5.28 2.93 5.08
N ILE A 6 -5.08 2.77 3.79
CA ILE A 6 -5.74 3.59 2.77
C ILE A 6 -6.20 2.72 1.60
N GLY A 7 -7.44 2.93 1.18
CA GLY A 7 -7.98 2.38 -0.06
C GLY A 7 -7.88 3.39 -1.19
N THR A 8 -7.75 2.91 -2.43
CA THR A 8 -7.68 3.78 -3.61
C THR A 8 -9.06 4.38 -3.96
N SER A 9 -10.13 3.59 -3.86
CA SER A 9 -11.49 3.95 -4.30
C SER A 9 -11.51 4.55 -5.73
N ASN A 10 -12.46 5.44 -6.01
CA ASN A 10 -12.56 6.23 -7.25
C ASN A 10 -11.94 7.64 -7.11
N ARG A 11 -11.12 7.88 -6.08
CA ARG A 11 -10.51 9.19 -5.79
C ARG A 11 -9.63 9.67 -6.93
N SER A 12 -9.54 10.98 -7.10
CA SER A 12 -8.48 11.56 -7.91
C SER A 12 -7.12 11.41 -7.23
N ILE A 13 -6.03 11.67 -7.96
CA ILE A 13 -4.69 11.62 -7.37
C ILE A 13 -4.49 12.78 -6.37
N GLU A 14 -5.11 13.93 -6.61
CA GLU A 14 -5.07 15.11 -5.74
C GLU A 14 -5.79 14.83 -4.42
N GLU A 15 -6.97 14.21 -4.45
CA GLU A 15 -7.69 13.81 -3.23
C GLU A 15 -6.91 12.78 -2.42
N PHE A 16 -6.30 11.81 -3.11
CA PHE A 16 -5.46 10.79 -2.48
C PHE A 16 -4.26 11.42 -1.77
N LEU A 17 -3.51 12.29 -2.46
CA LEU A 17 -2.34 12.97 -1.88
C LEU A 17 -2.73 13.91 -0.73
N SER A 18 -3.84 14.63 -0.87
CA SER A 18 -4.36 15.52 0.19
C SER A 18 -4.68 14.75 1.47
N LEU A 19 -5.22 13.52 1.33
CA LEU A 19 -5.47 12.65 2.49
C LEU A 19 -4.16 12.19 3.13
N LEU A 20 -3.16 11.82 2.34
CA LEU A 20 -1.85 11.44 2.87
C LEU A 20 -1.19 12.59 3.62
N GLU A 21 -1.26 13.81 3.08
CA GLU A 21 -0.73 15.02 3.70
C GLU A 21 -1.45 15.35 5.02
N ALA A 22 -2.78 15.27 5.05
CA ALA A 22 -3.57 15.55 6.25
C ALA A 22 -3.18 14.65 7.44
N TYR A 23 -2.84 13.39 7.16
CA TYR A 23 -2.34 12.42 8.16
C TYR A 23 -0.81 12.41 8.27
N ARG A 24 -0.14 13.29 7.53
CA ARG A 24 1.32 13.45 7.46
C ARG A 24 2.03 12.13 7.13
N ILE A 25 1.46 11.32 6.25
CA ILE A 25 2.03 10.03 5.84
C ILE A 25 3.36 10.29 5.12
N GLU A 26 4.38 9.53 5.50
CA GLU A 26 5.75 9.65 4.99
C GLU A 26 6.08 8.51 4.02
N ALA A 27 5.39 7.38 4.15
CA ALA A 27 5.58 6.23 3.26
C ALA A 27 4.27 5.48 2.98
N ILE A 28 4.11 5.04 1.74
CA ILE A 28 3.05 4.14 1.29
C ILE A 28 3.63 2.75 1.12
N VAL A 29 3.01 1.78 1.78
CA VAL A 29 3.26 0.36 1.58
C VAL A 29 2.15 -0.19 0.70
N ASP A 30 2.44 -0.38 -0.58
CA ASP A 30 1.54 -1.03 -1.52
C ASP A 30 1.63 -2.55 -1.41
N VAL A 31 0.58 -3.17 -0.88
CA VAL A 31 0.52 -4.63 -0.72
C VAL A 31 -0.17 -5.32 -1.89
N ARG A 32 -0.52 -4.60 -2.95
CA ARG A 32 -1.14 -5.20 -4.14
C ARG A 32 -0.12 -6.11 -4.81
N ARG A 33 -0.37 -7.42 -4.79
CA ARG A 33 0.46 -8.40 -5.51
C ARG A 33 0.63 -8.03 -7.00
N PHE A 34 -0.43 -7.46 -7.59
CA PHE A 34 -0.39 -6.89 -8.93
C PHE A 34 -0.90 -5.44 -8.86
N PRO A 35 -0.02 -4.43 -8.83
CA PRO A 35 -0.39 -3.01 -8.67
C PRO A 35 -0.94 -2.40 -9.98
N ARG A 36 -1.96 -3.04 -10.54
CA ARG A 36 -2.71 -2.62 -11.72
C ARG A 36 -4.00 -1.93 -11.29
N SER A 37 -4.42 -0.93 -12.05
CA SER A 37 -5.69 -0.24 -11.84
C SER A 37 -6.31 0.22 -13.16
N LYS A 38 -7.64 0.33 -13.19
CA LYS A 38 -8.37 1.03 -14.27
C LYS A 38 -8.07 2.52 -14.25
N HIS A 39 -7.85 3.08 -13.06
CA HIS A 39 -7.46 4.48 -12.88
C HIS A 39 -5.97 4.62 -13.12
N LYS A 40 -5.60 5.39 -14.16
CA LYS A 40 -4.20 5.54 -14.60
C LYS A 40 -3.26 5.97 -13.47
N HIS A 41 -3.71 6.88 -12.60
CA HIS A 41 -2.92 7.39 -11.48
C HIS A 41 -2.62 6.35 -10.38
N PHE A 42 -3.38 5.24 -10.31
CA PHE A 42 -3.13 4.14 -9.37
C PHE A 42 -2.38 2.96 -9.98
N LYS A 43 -1.92 3.07 -11.24
CA LYS A 43 -0.88 2.16 -11.75
C LYS A 43 0.43 2.44 -11.05
N GLN A 44 1.21 1.39 -10.76
CA GLN A 44 2.45 1.47 -9.97
C GLN A 44 3.34 2.65 -10.37
N GLU A 45 3.70 2.73 -11.66
CA GLU A 45 4.62 3.74 -12.18
C GLU A 45 4.12 5.18 -11.99
N ASN A 46 2.81 5.40 -12.15
CA ASN A 46 2.21 6.72 -12.01
C ASN A 46 2.01 7.10 -10.55
N LEU A 47 1.66 6.12 -9.71
CA LEU A 47 1.46 6.32 -8.28
C LEU A 47 2.80 6.64 -7.63
N GLU A 48 3.83 5.83 -7.86
CA GLU A 48 5.19 6.04 -7.36
C GLU A 48 5.73 7.41 -7.77
N ALA A 49 5.58 7.79 -9.04
CA ALA A 49 5.99 9.10 -9.52
C ALA A 49 5.25 10.25 -8.81
N SER A 50 3.95 10.08 -8.52
CA SER A 50 3.15 11.10 -7.84
C SER A 50 3.50 11.23 -6.36
N LEU A 51 3.72 10.10 -5.68
CA LEU A 51 4.16 10.07 -4.28
C LEU A 51 5.54 10.69 -4.11
N ASN A 52 6.50 10.33 -4.98
CA ASN A 52 7.85 10.87 -4.95
C ASN A 52 7.87 12.40 -5.14
N ARG A 53 7.00 12.94 -6.01
CA ARG A 53 6.84 14.41 -6.17
C ARG A 53 6.30 15.09 -4.90
N SER A 54 5.55 14.37 -4.08
CA SER A 54 5.04 14.84 -2.78
C SER A 54 5.95 14.49 -1.60
N GLY A 55 7.15 13.94 -1.86
CA GLY A 55 8.09 13.55 -0.80
C GLY A 55 7.66 12.30 0.00
N ILE A 56 6.73 11.51 -0.52
CA ILE A 56 6.24 10.28 0.11
C ILE A 56 6.93 9.08 -0.54
N VAL A 57 7.55 8.24 0.27
CA VAL A 57 8.29 7.06 -0.23
C VAL A 57 7.32 5.94 -0.60
N TYR A 58 7.53 5.30 -1.74
CA TYR A 58 6.75 4.15 -2.18
C TYR A 58 7.48 2.84 -1.91
N HIS A 59 6.81 1.90 -1.23
CA HIS A 59 7.30 0.56 -0.96
C HIS A 59 6.32 -0.47 -1.51
N HIS A 60 6.76 -1.31 -2.44
CA HIS A 60 5.94 -2.43 -2.95
C HIS A 60 6.25 -3.71 -2.16
N VAL A 61 5.33 -4.11 -1.28
CA VAL A 61 5.51 -5.24 -0.36
C VAL A 61 4.49 -6.33 -0.69
N THR A 62 4.84 -7.15 -1.67
CA THR A 62 3.91 -8.16 -2.20
C THR A 62 3.58 -9.25 -1.18
N GLU A 63 4.46 -9.48 -0.22
CA GLU A 63 4.42 -10.46 0.87
C GLU A 63 3.17 -10.31 1.75
N LEU A 64 2.60 -9.11 1.82
CA LEU A 64 1.35 -8.85 2.55
C LEU A 64 0.12 -8.83 1.64
N GLY A 65 0.31 -9.21 0.38
CA GLY A 65 -0.70 -9.19 -0.66
C GLY A 65 -1.47 -10.50 -0.82
N GLY A 66 -2.72 -10.37 -1.26
CA GLY A 66 -3.61 -11.48 -1.59
C GLY A 66 -3.23 -12.26 -2.85
N TYR A 67 -4.23 -12.91 -3.47
CA TYR A 67 -4.06 -13.79 -4.66
C TYR A 67 -3.07 -14.94 -4.41
N ARG A 68 -3.26 -15.70 -3.34
CA ARG A 68 -2.36 -16.79 -2.92
C ARG A 68 -2.94 -18.16 -3.23
N LYS A 69 -2.10 -19.09 -3.69
CA LYS A 69 -2.50 -20.49 -3.91
C LYS A 69 -2.81 -21.12 -2.54
N GLY A 70 -3.92 -21.85 -2.43
CA GLY A 70 -4.35 -22.45 -1.17
C GLY A 70 -5.05 -21.51 -0.19
N GLY A 71 -5.34 -20.27 -0.61
CA GLY A 71 -6.10 -19.29 0.18
C GLY A 71 -5.20 -18.37 1.00
N TYR A 72 -5.69 -17.15 1.24
CA TYR A 72 -4.92 -16.12 1.93
C TYR A 72 -4.64 -16.45 3.40
N LYS A 73 -5.61 -17.05 4.10
CA LYS A 73 -5.46 -17.45 5.52
C LYS A 73 -4.27 -18.41 5.73
N LYS A 74 -4.16 -19.44 4.88
CA LYS A 74 -3.04 -20.39 4.94
C LYS A 74 -1.71 -19.72 4.62
N TYR A 75 -1.72 -18.76 3.70
CA TYR A 75 -0.51 -18.02 3.35
C TYR A 75 -0.01 -17.11 4.50
N MET A 76 -0.92 -16.57 5.33
CA MET A 76 -0.53 -15.76 6.50
C MET A 76 0.30 -16.54 7.53
N GLU A 77 0.30 -17.87 7.48
CA GLU A 77 1.09 -18.75 8.36
C GLU A 77 2.52 -19.01 7.81
N THR A 78 2.88 -18.39 6.69
CA THR A 78 4.19 -18.60 6.04
C THR A 78 5.25 -17.61 6.51
N GLU A 79 6.52 -18.02 6.46
CA GLU A 79 7.66 -17.13 6.72
C GLU A 79 7.71 -15.93 5.76
N GLU A 80 7.19 -16.07 4.53
CA GLU A 80 7.12 -14.98 3.55
C GLU A 80 6.22 -13.86 4.08
N PHE A 81 5.05 -14.22 4.62
CA PHE A 81 4.13 -13.26 5.22
C PHE A 81 4.73 -12.58 6.46
N GLU A 82 5.38 -13.36 7.33
CA GLU A 82 6.06 -12.85 8.53
C GLU A 82 7.17 -11.84 8.17
N LYS A 83 7.98 -12.13 7.15
CA LYS A 83 9.00 -11.20 6.64
C LYS A 83 8.39 -9.89 6.16
N GLY A 84 7.26 -9.95 5.44
CA GLY A 84 6.52 -8.77 5.01
C GLY A 84 6.03 -7.93 6.20
N LEU A 85 5.54 -8.58 7.25
CA LEU A 85 5.05 -7.91 8.46
C LEU A 85 6.19 -7.20 9.19
N LEU A 86 7.28 -7.91 9.45
CA LEU A 86 8.48 -7.34 10.09
C LEU A 86 9.04 -6.15 9.30
N TYR A 87 9.03 -6.22 7.97
CA TYR A 87 9.46 -5.11 7.13
C TYR A 87 8.62 -3.85 7.37
N VAL A 88 7.29 -3.99 7.40
CA VAL A 88 6.38 -2.85 7.63
C VAL A 88 6.46 -2.33 9.05
N GLU A 89 6.59 -3.22 10.05
CA GLU A 89 6.78 -2.82 11.45
C GLU A 89 8.07 -2.01 11.63
N ASN A 90 9.17 -2.46 11.03
CA ASN A 90 10.43 -1.72 11.03
C ASN A 90 10.29 -0.35 10.37
N LEU A 91 9.58 -0.26 9.24
CA LEU A 91 9.33 1.02 8.57
C LEU A 91 8.47 1.96 9.45
N ALA A 92 7.44 1.41 10.09
CA ALA A 92 6.52 2.15 10.96
C ALA A 92 7.10 2.52 12.33
N SER A 93 8.27 1.96 12.69
CA SER A 93 8.99 2.30 13.92
C SER A 93 9.49 3.76 13.92
N SER A 94 9.79 4.32 12.74
CA SER A 94 10.34 5.66 12.56
C SER A 94 9.56 6.55 11.58
N ASN A 95 8.60 6.00 10.84
CA ASN A 95 7.79 6.74 9.86
C ASN A 95 6.29 6.58 10.13
N ARG A 96 5.49 7.57 9.71
CA ARG A 96 4.03 7.43 9.58
C ARG A 96 3.73 6.72 8.28
N VAL A 97 3.42 5.43 8.38
CA VAL A 97 3.21 4.54 7.23
C VAL A 97 1.72 4.33 6.99
N ALA A 98 1.30 4.37 5.73
CA ALA A 98 -0.01 3.88 5.32
C ALA A 98 0.12 2.63 4.43
N ILE A 99 -0.53 1.54 4.83
CA ILE A 99 -0.70 0.35 4.01
C ILE A 99 -1.81 0.61 3.00
N MET A 100 -1.48 0.51 1.73
CA MET A 100 -2.41 0.63 0.63
C MET A 100 -2.69 -0.74 0.03
N CYS A 101 -3.98 -1.06 -0.08
CA CYS A 101 -4.46 -2.24 -0.82
C CYS A 101 -5.36 -1.79 -1.99
N ALA A 102 -5.67 -2.71 -2.89
CA ALA A 102 -6.78 -2.53 -3.81
C ALA A 102 -8.07 -2.85 -3.07
N GLU A 103 -9.03 -1.93 -3.09
CA GLU A 103 -10.39 -2.28 -2.69
C GLU A 103 -10.91 -3.41 -3.59
N LEU A 104 -11.74 -4.30 -3.05
CA LEU A 104 -12.56 -5.18 -3.86
C LEU A 104 -13.52 -4.29 -4.65
N LEU A 105 -13.16 -4.00 -5.90
CA LEU A 105 -14.06 -3.39 -6.88
C LEU A 105 -15.14 -4.44 -7.21
N PHE A 106 -16.09 -4.65 -6.30
CA PHE A 106 -17.35 -5.26 -6.67
C PHE A 106 -18.01 -4.29 -7.64
N SER A 107 -18.14 -4.78 -8.88
CA SER A 107 -19.05 -4.37 -9.96
C SER A 107 -19.75 -3.02 -9.81
#